data_AF-A0A3M3X3Z9-F1
#
_entry.id   AF-A0A3M3X3Z9-F1
#
_cell.length_a   1.000
_cell.length_b   1.000
_cell.length_c   1.000
_cell.angle_alpha   90.00
_cell.angle_beta   90.00
_cell.angle_gamma   90.00
#
_symmetry.space_group_name_H-M   'P 1'
#
loop_
_entity.id
_entity.type
_entity.pdbx_description
1 polymer ?
#
loop_
_entity_poly.entity_id
_entity_poly.type
_entity_poly.pdbx_seq_one_letter_code
_entity_poly.pdbx_strand_id
1 'polypeptide(L)'
;MDKTITVDQLASTDLRSVNEIWLGGTHTELCLWRGKQVPTHDMLSEGTHDQNARRLCLQLVDPDDKAAVANVEALVRDRLERMGSQGEFYPAENADTHQ
;
A
#
# COMPACT_ATOMS: atom_id res chain seq x y z
N MET A 1 5.69 2.99 -14.34
CA MET A 1 4.36 2.41 -14.62
C MET A 1 3.77 1.98 -13.30
N ASP A 2 2.75 2.70 -12.88
CA ASP A 2 1.77 2.28 -11.88
C ASP A 2 1.14 0.95 -12.33
N LYS A 3 1.09 -0.01 -11.42
CA LYS A 3 0.43 -1.30 -11.66
C LYS A 3 -0.93 -1.26 -11.01
N THR A 4 -1.99 -1.52 -11.76
CA THR A 4 -3.34 -1.63 -11.21
C THR A 4 -3.77 -3.10 -11.16
N ILE A 5 -4.28 -3.54 -10.01
CA ILE A 5 -4.79 -4.91 -9.79
C ILE A 5 -6.13 -4.87 -9.05
N THR A 6 -6.89 -5.96 -9.09
CA THR A 6 -8.08 -6.14 -8.23
C THR A 6 -7.72 -6.84 -6.92
N VAL A 7 -8.64 -6.82 -5.96
CA VAL A 7 -8.48 -7.52 -4.67
C VAL A 7 -8.25 -9.03 -4.86
N ASP A 8 -8.91 -9.66 -5.83
CA ASP A 8 -8.69 -11.08 -6.18
C ASP A 8 -7.24 -11.34 -6.62
N GLN A 9 -6.69 -10.43 -7.43
CA GLN A 9 -5.31 -10.53 -7.92
C GLN A 9 -4.26 -10.27 -6.84
N LEU A 10 -4.63 -9.66 -5.71
CA LEU A 10 -3.71 -9.39 -4.60
C LEU A 10 -3.09 -10.69 -4.06
N ALA A 11 -3.87 -11.76 -3.95
CA ALA A 11 -3.41 -13.05 -3.44
C ALA A 11 -2.27 -13.65 -4.27
N SER A 12 -2.32 -13.45 -5.59
CA SER A 12 -1.34 -13.97 -6.55
C SER A 12 -0.24 -12.95 -6.90
N THR A 13 -0.41 -11.69 -6.52
CA THR A 13 0.54 -10.63 -6.86
C THR A 13 1.73 -10.64 -5.90
N ASP A 14 2.93 -10.52 -6.46
CA ASP A 14 4.14 -10.29 -5.70
C ASP A 14 4.24 -8.81 -5.28
N LEU A 15 4.19 -8.55 -3.97
CA LEU A 15 4.29 -7.19 -3.42
C LEU A 15 5.70 -6.85 -2.92
N ARG A 16 6.69 -7.74 -3.05
CA ARG A 16 8.04 -7.51 -2.50
C ARG A 16 8.75 -6.32 -3.13
N SER A 17 8.38 -6.01 -4.37
CA SER A 17 8.90 -4.83 -5.08
C SER A 17 8.04 -3.59 -4.89
N VAL A 18 6.87 -3.69 -4.25
CA VAL A 18 5.91 -2.59 -4.11
C VAL A 18 6.30 -1.76 -2.91
N ASN A 19 6.40 -0.45 -3.11
CA ASN A 19 6.73 0.50 -2.04
C ASN A 19 5.50 1.26 -1.56
N GLU A 20 4.46 1.36 -2.37
CA GLU A 20 3.23 2.03 -1.98
C GLU A 20 2.02 1.27 -2.55
N ILE A 21 0.99 1.11 -1.72
CA ILE A 21 -0.28 0.51 -2.10
C ILE A 21 -1.35 1.57 -1.90
N TRP A 22 -2.09 1.85 -2.97
CA TRP A 22 -3.17 2.81 -3.02
C TRP A 22 -4.46 2.08 -3.40
N LEU A 23 -5.58 2.47 -2.83
CA LEU A 23 -6.91 2.03 -3.25
C LEU A 23 -7.41 3.02 -4.30
N GLY A 24 -7.57 2.54 -5.52
CA GLY A 24 -8.10 3.34 -6.62
C GLY A 24 -9.59 3.05 -6.81
N GLY A 25 -10.42 4.08 -6.65
CA GLY A 25 -11.81 4.08 -7.11
C GLY A 25 -12.03 5.06 -8.25
N THR A 26 -13.26 5.13 -8.75
CA THR A 26 -13.64 5.95 -9.91
C THR A 26 -13.39 7.45 -9.74
N HIS A 27 -13.35 7.95 -8.49
CA HIS A 27 -13.21 9.39 -8.19
C HIS A 27 -12.22 9.73 -7.07
N THR A 28 -11.60 8.75 -6.39
CA THR A 28 -10.69 9.02 -5.28
C THR A 28 -9.64 7.91 -5.15
N GLU A 29 -8.40 8.31 -4.94
CA GLU A 29 -7.28 7.43 -4.62
C GLU A 29 -6.94 7.59 -3.13
N LEU A 30 -7.01 6.49 -2.37
CA LEU A 30 -6.68 6.48 -0.94
C LEU A 30 -5.36 5.73 -0.75
N CYS A 31 -4.37 6.34 -0.11
CA CYS A 31 -3.16 5.62 0.28
C CYS A 31 -3.51 4.61 1.38
N LEU A 32 -3.23 3.33 1.16
CA LEU A 32 -3.51 2.25 2.11
C LEU A 32 -2.25 1.84 2.87
N TRP A 33 -1.11 1.80 2.19
CA TRP A 33 0.14 1.37 2.81
C TRP A 33 1.34 1.98 2.11
N ARG A 34 2.35 2.34 2.90
CA ARG A 34 3.65 2.78 2.43
C ARG A 34 4.74 1.94 3.08
N GLY A 35 5.50 1.23 2.26
CA GLY A 35 6.68 0.48 2.67
C GLY A 35 7.74 1.40 3.25
N LYS A 36 8.32 0.97 4.38
CA LYS A 36 9.45 1.66 4.96
C LYS A 36 10.67 1.35 4.10
N GLN A 37 11.09 2.32 3.28
CA GLN A 37 12.35 2.19 2.55
C GLN A 37 13.48 2.11 3.58
N VAL A 38 14.18 0.97 3.62
CA VAL A 38 15.45 0.88 4.33
C VAL A 38 16.43 1.69 3.49
N PRO A 39 17.01 2.79 4.01
CA PRO A 39 18.07 3.47 3.30
C PRO A 39 19.25 2.51 3.23
N THR A 40 19.36 1.75 2.14
CA THR A 40 20.59 1.05 1.82
C THR A 40 21.67 2.12 1.62
N HIS A 41 22.76 1.96 2.34
CA HIS A 41 23.89 2.89 2.55
C HIS A 41 24.59 3.41 1.27
N ASP A 42 24.05 3.10 0.08
CA ASP A 42 24.48 3.53 -1.25
C ASP A 42 23.73 4.79 -1.75
N MET A 43 22.79 5.33 -0.96
CA MET A 43 21.96 6.50 -1.29
C MET A 43 22.60 7.86 -0.92
N LEU A 44 23.91 8.02 -1.14
CA LEU A 44 24.64 9.30 -0.91
C LEU A 44 25.02 10.04 -2.20
N SER A 45 24.59 9.59 -3.37
CA SER A 45 24.70 10.40 -4.60
C SER A 45 23.39 11.11 -4.91
N GLU A 46 23.45 12.44 -4.81
CA GLU A 46 22.44 13.38 -5.29
C GLU A 46 21.96 13.00 -6.70
N GLY A 47 20.70 12.60 -6.86
CA GLY A 47 20.07 12.56 -8.18
C GLY A 47 19.14 11.40 -8.52
N THR A 48 18.87 10.42 -7.65
CA THR A 48 17.95 9.30 -8.01
C THR A 48 16.98 8.90 -6.89
N HIS A 49 16.51 9.88 -6.13
CA HIS A 49 15.63 9.64 -4.98
C HIS A 49 14.20 9.22 -5.35
N ASP A 50 13.74 9.51 -6.58
CA ASP A 50 12.31 9.48 -6.91
C ASP A 50 11.90 8.40 -7.94
N GLN A 51 12.83 7.60 -8.47
CA GLN A 51 12.52 6.73 -9.62
C GLN A 51 12.09 5.31 -9.28
N ASN A 52 12.13 4.88 -8.01
CA ASN A 52 11.76 3.50 -7.63
C ASN A 52 10.52 3.42 -6.73
N ALA A 53 9.69 4.47 -6.65
CA ALA A 53 8.37 4.37 -6.04
C ALA A 53 7.46 3.49 -6.93
N ARG A 54 7.53 2.16 -6.74
CA ARG A 54 6.64 1.20 -7.40
C ARG A 54 5.29 1.24 -6.70
N ARG A 55 4.41 2.10 -7.23
CA ARG A 55 3.03 2.25 -6.80
C ARG A 55 2.16 1.12 -7.36
N LEU A 56 1.42 0.47 -6.46
CA LEU A 56 0.36 -0.47 -6.79
C LEU A 56 -0.99 0.16 -6.46
N CYS A 57 -1.87 0.23 -7.46
CA CYS A 57 -3.25 0.63 -7.27
C CYS A 57 -4.15 -0.61 -7.18
N LEU A 58 -4.84 -0.78 -6.06
CA LEU A 58 -5.84 -1.80 -5.82
C LEU A 58 -7.21 -1.22 -6.18
N GLN A 59 -7.83 -1.77 -7.21
CA GLN A 59 -9.21 -1.43 -7.57
C GLN A 59 -10.16 -1.97 -6.53
N LEU A 60 -10.86 -1.04 -5.87
CA LEU A 60 -11.96 -1.32 -4.97
C LEU A 60 -13.25 -0.82 -5.61
N VAL A 61 -14.32 -1.62 -5.50
CA VAL A 61 -15.63 -1.28 -6.09
C VAL A 61 -16.14 0.05 -5.55
N ASP A 62 -15.94 0.28 -4.25
CA ASP A 62 -16.28 1.52 -3.58
C ASP A 62 -15.21 1.85 -2.51
N PRO A 63 -14.39 2.89 -2.68
CA PRO A 63 -13.38 3.30 -1.70
C PRO A 63 -13.94 4.11 -0.52
N ASP A 64 -15.23 4.47 -0.54
CA ASP A 64 -15.92 5.14 0.58
C ASP A 64 -16.48 4.12 1.59
N ASP A 65 -16.70 2.88 1.16
CA ASP A 65 -17.08 1.76 1.99
C ASP A 65 -15.95 1.35 2.95
N LYS A 66 -16.02 1.88 4.18
CA LYS A 66 -15.06 1.60 5.25
C LYS A 66 -14.88 0.12 5.56
N ALA A 67 -15.94 -0.68 5.44
CA ALA A 67 -15.86 -2.12 5.72
C ALA A 67 -15.08 -2.84 4.60
N ALA A 68 -15.30 -2.46 3.34
CA ALA A 68 -14.54 -2.96 2.21
C ALA A 68 -13.06 -2.54 2.32
N VAL A 69 -12.78 -1.29 2.69
CA VAL A 69 -11.42 -0.79 2.92
C VAL A 69 -10.72 -1.58 4.03
N ALA A 70 -11.37 -1.75 5.20
CA ALA A 70 -10.81 -2.50 6.32
C ALA A 70 -10.53 -3.98 5.98
N ASN A 71 -11.42 -4.62 5.21
CA ASN A 71 -11.22 -5.99 4.74
C ASN A 71 -10.00 -6.08 3.81
N VAL A 72 -9.85 -5.15 2.87
CA VAL A 72 -8.68 -5.11 1.97
C VAL A 72 -7.41 -4.81 2.75
N GLU A 73 -7.46 -3.91 3.72
CA GLU A 73 -6.34 -3.62 4.61
C GLU A 73 -5.85 -4.88 5.32
N ALA A 74 -6.76 -5.64 5.94
CA ALA A 74 -6.42 -6.88 6.63
C ALA A 74 -5.76 -7.90 5.69
N LEU A 75 -6.25 -8.03 4.46
CA LEU A 75 -5.65 -8.90 3.44
C LEU A 75 -4.25 -8.45 3.02
N VAL A 76 -4.08 -7.14 2.78
CA VAL A 76 -2.78 -6.55 2.44
C VAL A 76 -1.79 -6.73 3.59
N ARG A 77 -2.23 -6.54 4.84
CA ARG A 77 -1.45 -6.73 6.05
C ARG A 77 -0.96 -8.16 6.21
N ASP A 78 -1.86 -9.15 6.22
CA ASP A 78 -1.48 -10.57 6.29
C ASP A 78 -0.48 -10.93 5.18
N ARG A 79 -0.71 -10.41 3.96
CA ARG A 79 0.16 -10.69 2.82
C ARG A 79 1.56 -10.11 3.02
N LEU A 80 1.66 -8.84 3.39
CA LEU A 80 2.94 -8.16 3.65
C LEU A 80 3.68 -8.80 4.83
N GLU A 81 2.98 -9.17 5.90
CA GLU A 81 3.55 -9.88 7.04
C GLU A 81 4.14 -11.23 6.63
N ARG A 82 3.43 -12.02 5.82
CA ARG A 82 3.96 -13.29 5.27
C ARG A 82 5.21 -13.10 4.41
N MET A 83 5.35 -11.95 3.76
CA MET A 83 6.51 -11.60 2.94
C MET A 83 7.62 -10.88 3.71
N GLY A 84 7.40 -10.55 4.99
CA GLY A 84 8.34 -9.79 5.82
C GLY A 84 8.49 -8.33 5.40
N SER A 85 7.50 -7.78 4.68
CA SER A 85 7.50 -6.39 4.24
C SER A 85 7.07 -5.47 5.38
N GLN A 86 7.92 -4.51 5.74
CA GLN A 86 7.63 -3.52 6.77
C GLN A 86 7.13 -2.21 6.15
N GLY A 87 6.19 -1.55 6.81
CA GLY A 87 5.66 -0.25 6.39
C GLY A 87 4.57 0.26 7.30
N GLU A 88 3.96 1.36 6.89
CA GLU A 88 2.92 2.09 7.61
C GLU A 88 1.61 2.02 6.83
N PHE A 89 0.50 1.72 7.52
CA PHE A 89 -0.84 1.69 6.93
C PHE A 89 -1.54 3.04 7.08
N TYR A 90 -2.36 3.39 6.08
CA TYR A 90 -3.07 4.66 5.98
C TYR A 90 -4.56 4.45 5.57
N PRO A 91 -5.48 5.36 5.97
CA PRO A 91 -5.27 6.33 7.01
C PRO A 91 -4.90 5.57 8.29
N ALA A 92 -3.90 6.06 9.02
CA ALA A 92 -3.69 5.58 10.37
C ALA A 92 -4.93 6.08 11.11
N GLU A 93 -6.03 5.31 11.04
CA GLU A 93 -7.18 5.54 11.88
C GLU A 93 -6.57 5.61 13.27
N ASN A 94 -6.62 6.82 13.85
CA ASN A 94 -6.12 7.07 15.18
C ASN A 94 -6.72 5.97 16.04
N ALA A 95 -5.89 4.98 16.37
CA ALA A 95 -6.19 4.06 17.43
C ALA A 95 -6.51 4.96 18.63
N ASP A 96 -7.76 4.89 19.07
CA ASP A 96 -8.25 5.47 20.31
C ASP A 96 -8.36 7.00 20.38
N THR A 97 -9.56 7.53 20.05
CA THR A 97 -10.30 8.39 20.99
C THR A 97 -11.82 8.24 20.78
N HIS A 98 -12.36 7.06 21.02
CA HIS A 98 -13.73 6.96 21.52
C HIS A 98 -13.63 6.99 23.05
N GLN A 99 -13.76 8.17 23.65
CA GLN A 99 -14.14 8.32 25.06
C GLN A 99 -15.16 9.44 25.20
#